data_AF-A0A7C5G4R0-F1
#
_entry.id   AF-A0A7C5G4R0-F1
#
_cell.length_a   1.000
_cell.length_b   1.000
_cell.length_c   1.000
_cell.angle_alpha   90.00
_cell.angle_beta   90.00
_cell.angle_gamma   90.00
#
_symmetry.space_group_name_H-M   'P 1'
#
loop_
_entity.id
_entity.type
_entity.pdbx_description
1 polymer ?
#
loop_
_entity_poly.entity_id
_entity_poly.type
_entity_poly.pdbx_seq_one_letter_code
_entity_poly.pdbx_strand_id
1 'polypeptide(L)' 'DPRSNGILLHAVYGKPLGNGIDECTIWGDYFYMETLMRILKGTRSYW' A
#
# COMPACT_ATOMS: atom_id res chain seq x y z
N ASP A 1 6.92 -2.53 11.84
CA ASP A 1 6.70 -1.89 13.16
C ASP A 1 5.28 -2.18 13.64
N PRO A 2 5.06 -2.71 14.86
CA PRO A 2 3.73 -2.92 15.42
C PRO A 2 2.87 -1.64 15.54
N ARG A 3 3.44 -0.44 15.34
CA ARG A 3 2.76 0.86 15.30
C ARG A 3 2.80 1.50 13.90
N SER A 4 2.75 0.70 12.83
CA SER A 4 2.61 1.25 11.49
C SER A 4 1.26 1.97 11.35
N ASN A 5 1.28 3.19 10.81
CA ASN A 5 0.08 3.96 10.49
C ASN A 5 -0.52 3.59 9.12
N GLY A 6 0.14 2.69 8.37
CA GLY A 6 -0.30 2.26 7.06
C GLY A 6 -1.35 1.16 7.14
N ILE A 7 -2.13 1.04 6.07
CA ILE A 7 -3.21 0.03 5.98
C ILE A 7 -2.63 -1.33 5.61
N LEU A 8 -1.68 -1.34 4.67
CA LEU A 8 -1.04 -2.54 4.17
C LEU A 8 0.38 -2.68 4.76
N LEU A 9 0.62 -3.78 5.44
CA LEU A 9 1.90 -4.12 6.07
C LEU A 9 2.77 -5.00 5.13
N HIS A 10 4.01 -5.24 5.55
CA HIS A 10 4.95 -6.16 4.90
C HIS A 10 5.34 -5.77 3.46
N ALA A 11 5.30 -4.47 3.13
CA ALA A 11 5.82 -3.96 1.89
C ALA A 11 7.33 -3.69 1.98
N VAL A 12 7.96 -3.60 0.80
CA VAL A 12 9.39 -3.34 0.67
C VAL A 12 9.62 -2.20 -0.32
N TYR A 13 10.23 -1.09 0.13
CA TYR A 13 10.58 0.02 -0.77
C TYR A 13 11.83 -0.28 -1.60
N GLY A 14 12.93 -0.70 -0.95
CA GLY A 14 14.22 -0.87 -1.61
C GLY A 14 15.08 -1.94 -0.95
N LYS A 15 14.86 -3.21 -1.33
CA LYS A 15 15.58 -4.37 -0.77
C LYS A 15 17.12 -4.29 -0.89
N PRO A 16 17.71 -3.90 -2.04
CA PRO A 16 19.17 -3.85 -2.17
C PRO A 16 19.84 -2.81 -1.27
N LEU A 17 19.12 -1.73 -0.92
CA LEU A 17 19.62 -0.64 -0.10
C LEU A 17 19.25 -0.79 1.39
N GLY A 18 18.50 -1.83 1.75
CA GLY A 18 18.01 -2.01 3.12
C GLY A 18 16.87 -1.07 3.51
N ASN A 19 16.31 -0.30 2.58
CA ASN A 19 15.37 0.78 2.88
C ASN A 19 13.92 0.31 2.83
N GLY A 20 13.17 0.62 3.90
CA GLY A 20 11.74 0.34 4.00
C GLY A 20 11.42 -1.13 3.80
N ILE A 21 12.14 -2.02 4.48
CA ILE A 21 11.89 -3.47 4.45
C ILE A 21 10.90 -3.81 5.55
N ASP A 22 9.86 -4.57 5.19
CA ASP A 22 8.84 -5.04 6.13
C ASP A 22 8.07 -3.88 6.82
N GLU A 23 7.77 -2.85 6.02
CA GLU A 23 7.06 -1.63 6.44
C GLU A 23 5.81 -1.41 5.59
N CYS A 24 5.01 -0.40 5.93
CA CYS A 24 3.94 0.07 5.04
C CYS A 24 4.52 0.95 3.93
N THR A 25 3.84 1.00 2.78
CA THR A 25 4.23 1.91 1.68
C THR A 25 3.02 2.67 1.16
N ILE A 26 3.20 3.97 0.91
CA ILE A 26 2.09 4.86 0.56
C ILE A 26 1.42 4.49 -0.78
N TRP A 27 2.21 4.02 -1.75
CA TRP A 27 1.66 3.53 -3.02
C TRP A 27 0.93 2.19 -2.86
N GLY A 28 1.39 1.33 -1.94
CA GLY A 28 0.69 0.09 -1.60
C GLY A 28 -0.70 0.36 -1.02
N ASP A 29 -0.78 1.28 -0.08
CA ASP A 29 -2.05 1.71 0.53
C ASP A 29 -3.00 2.32 -0.51
N TYR A 30 -2.47 3.13 -1.44
CA TYR A 30 -3.25 3.70 -2.54
C TYR A 30 -3.88 2.61 -3.42
N PHE A 31 -3.09 1.67 -3.94
CA PHE A 31 -3.60 0.62 -4.84
C PHE A 31 -4.52 -0.38 -4.11
N TYR A 32 -4.26 -0.63 -2.83
CA TYR A 32 -5.15 -1.42 -1.98
C TYR A 32 -6.54 -0.76 -1.89
N MET A 33 -6.59 0.52 -1.53
CA MET A 33 -7.84 1.28 -1.43
C MET A 33 -8.51 1.45 -2.79
N GLU A 34 -7.76 1.67 -3.86
CA GLU A 34 -8.30 1.74 -5.22
C GLU A 34 -8.99 0.43 -5.61
N THR A 35 -8.36 -0.71 -5.35
CA THR A 35 -8.94 -2.04 -5.63
C THR A 35 -10.18 -2.28 -4.79
N LEU A 36 -10.15 -1.94 -3.50
CA LEU A 36 -11.31 -2.06 -2.62
C LEU A 36 -12.47 -1.20 -3.10
N MET A 37 -12.21 0.04 -3.52
CA MET A 37 -13.22 0.95 -4.05
C MET A 37 -13.79 0.46 -5.38
N ARG A 38 -12.98 -0.14 -6.26
CA ARG A 38 -13.45 -0.76 -7.51
C ARG A 38 -14.42 -1.91 -7.23
N ILE A 39 -14.15 -2.73 -6.22
CA ILE A 39 -15.03 -3.84 -5.81
C ILE A 39 -16.33 -3.29 -5.21
N LEU A 40 -16.26 -2.30 -4.32
CA LEU A 40 -17.42 -1.83 -3.57
C LEU A 40 -18.31 -0.86 -4.34
N LYS A 41 -17.74 -0.03 -5.21
CA LYS A 41 -18.45 1.09 -5.85
C LYS A 41 -18.33 1.12 -7.37
N GLY A 42 -17.68 0.13 -7.97
CA GLY A 42 -17.39 0.10 -9.40
C GLY A 42 -16.21 0.98 -9.79
N THR A 43 -15.86 0.97 -11.08
CA THR A 43 -14.67 1.65 -11.60
C THR A 43 -14.86 3.17 -11.63
N ARG A 44 -14.10 3.87 -10.79
CA ARG A 44 -13.67 5.26 -11.01
C ARG A 44 -12.16 5.29 -10.90
N SER A 45 -11.49 4.96 -12.00
CA SER A 45 -10.05 5.15 -12.10
C SER A 45 -9.77 6.64 -12.18
N TYR A 46 -8.76 7.11 -11.44
CA TYR A 46 -8.20 8.45 -11.66
C TYR A 46 -7.32 8.50 -12.91
N TRP A 47 -6.95 7.33 -13.42
CA TRP A 47 -6.08 7.09 -14.57
C TRP A 47 -6.88 6.58 -15.77
#